data_AF-A0ABC8UWQ3-F1
#
_entry.id   AF-A0ABC8UWQ3-F1
#
_cell.length_a   1.000
_cell.length_b   1.000
_cell.length_c   1.000
_cell.angle_alpha   90.00
_cell.angle_beta   90.00
_cell.angle_gamma   90.00
#
_symmetry.space_group_name_H-M   'P 1'
#
loop_
_entity.id
_entity.type
_entity.pdbx_description
1 polymer ?
#
loop_
_entity_poly.entity_id
_entity_poly.type
_entity_poly.pdbx_seq_one_letter_code
_entity_poly.pdbx_strand_id
1 'polypeptide(L)'
;MQYELYGTTLEELKQKARGLLTSEKEPCAQLKLIDSMQRLGVAYHFEEEIRDSLNQVRDVVMGDLYTTALQFRLMREHGHPICSGVFDKFQDGNGRFMDSLSKDVTGLLSLYEASHLGMNSEDDLEEAKNFSIKHLMSLAGKWWKDSGFKKT
;
A
#
# COMPACT_ATOMS: atom_id res chain seq x y z
N MET A 1 -10.30 36.31 -16.36
CA MET A 1 -9.34 35.87 -17.40
C MET A 1 -8.34 34.82 -16.91
N GLN A 2 -7.36 35.11 -16.06
CA GLN A 2 -6.36 34.09 -15.65
C GLN A 2 -6.94 33.01 -14.71
N TYR A 3 -7.84 33.39 -13.79
CA TYR A 3 -8.52 32.45 -12.87
C TYR A 3 -9.50 31.49 -13.58
N GLU A 4 -10.18 31.94 -14.64
CA GLU A 4 -11.09 31.10 -15.44
C GLU A 4 -10.32 30.07 -16.28
N LEU A 5 -9.11 30.41 -16.74
CA LEU A 5 -8.24 29.47 -17.45
C LEU A 5 -7.72 28.37 -16.52
N TYR A 6 -7.28 28.73 -15.31
CA TYR A 6 -6.83 27.76 -14.30
C TYR A 6 -7.97 26.84 -13.84
N GLY A 7 -9.19 27.37 -13.68
CA GLY A 7 -10.38 26.57 -13.37
C GLY A 7 -10.69 25.53 -14.45
N THR A 8 -10.67 25.93 -15.72
CA THR A 8 -10.89 25.02 -16.86
C THR A 8 -9.84 23.92 -16.92
N THR A 9 -8.56 24.27 -16.77
CA THR A 9 -7.45 23.30 -16.80
C THR A 9 -7.55 22.30 -15.64
N LEU A 10 -7.95 22.77 -14.45
CA LEU A 10 -8.13 21.91 -13.28
C LEU A 10 -9.23 20.87 -13.51
N GLU A 11 -10.38 21.29 -14.05
CA GLU A 11 -11.48 20.37 -14.32
C GLU A 11 -11.13 19.37 -15.42
N GLU A 12 -10.41 19.77 -16.47
CA GLU A 12 -9.89 18.84 -17.48
C GLU A 12 -8.96 17.78 -16.87
N LEU A 13 -8.07 18.17 -15.97
CA LEU A 13 -7.17 17.23 -15.28
C LEU A 13 -7.93 16.28 -14.36
N LYS A 14 -8.94 16.76 -13.62
CA LYS A 14 -9.81 15.91 -12.81
C LYS A 14 -10.55 14.89 -13.67
N GLN A 15 -11.10 15.30 -14.82
CA GLN A 15 -11.77 14.37 -15.73
C GLN A 15 -10.82 13.31 -16.30
N LYS A 16 -9.59 13.70 -16.65
CA LYS A 16 -8.56 12.72 -17.06
C LYS A 16 -8.23 11.74 -15.94
N ALA A 17 -8.06 12.22 -14.70
CA ALA A 17 -7.79 11.37 -13.54
C ALA A 17 -8.94 10.38 -13.26
N ARG A 18 -10.20 10.83 -13.35
CA ARG A 18 -11.37 9.93 -13.30
C ARG A 18 -11.36 8.88 -14.42
N GLY A 19 -11.01 9.30 -15.63
CA GLY A 19 -10.83 8.40 -16.77
C GLY A 19 -9.80 7.30 -16.49
N LEU A 20 -8.70 7.62 -15.79
CA LEU A 20 -7.70 6.62 -15.41
C LEU A 20 -8.26 5.59 -14.41
N LEU A 21 -9.00 6.03 -13.38
CA LEU A 21 -9.62 5.11 -12.40
C LEU A 21 -10.63 4.15 -13.04
N THR A 22 -11.43 4.65 -13.99
CA THR A 22 -12.50 3.88 -14.63
C THR A 22 -12.01 2.96 -15.76
N SER A 23 -10.87 3.29 -16.37
CA SER A 23 -10.31 2.50 -17.50
C SER A 23 -9.29 1.47 -17.07
N GLU A 24 -8.62 1.66 -15.93
CA GLU A 24 -7.68 0.69 -15.38
C GLU A 24 -8.42 -0.57 -14.93
N LYS A 25 -8.01 -1.73 -15.46
CA LYS A 25 -8.62 -3.04 -15.18
C LYS A 25 -7.69 -3.99 -14.47
N GLU A 26 -6.41 -3.65 -14.39
CA GLU A 26 -5.41 -4.44 -13.71
C GLU A 26 -5.45 -4.10 -12.20
N PRO A 27 -5.78 -5.06 -11.30
CA PRO A 27 -5.98 -4.78 -9.89
C PRO A 27 -4.79 -4.12 -9.19
N CYS A 28 -3.55 -4.51 -9.52
CA CYS A 28 -2.35 -3.95 -8.92
C CYS A 28 -2.14 -2.48 -9.34
N ALA A 29 -2.29 -2.17 -10.62
CA ALA A 29 -2.21 -0.83 -11.16
C ALA A 29 -3.31 0.07 -10.56
N GLN A 30 -4.52 -0.46 -10.39
CA GLN A 30 -5.63 0.26 -9.78
C GLN A 30 -5.33 0.62 -8.32
N LEU A 31 -4.83 -0.31 -7.51
CA LEU A 31 -4.43 -0.04 -6.12
C LEU A 31 -3.28 0.97 -6.04
N LYS A 32 -2.28 0.88 -6.92
CA LYS A 32 -1.17 1.85 -7.01
C LYS A 32 -1.65 3.25 -7.36
N LEU A 33 -2.64 3.36 -8.25
CA LEU A 33 -3.23 4.63 -8.65
C LEU A 33 -3.96 5.28 -7.47
N ILE A 34 -4.77 4.49 -6.75
CA ILE A 34 -5.47 4.95 -5.53
C ILE A 34 -4.46 5.42 -4.48
N ASP A 35 -3.43 4.62 -4.21
CA ASP A 35 -2.35 4.98 -3.28
C ASP A 35 -1.67 6.29 -3.66
N SER A 36 -1.35 6.46 -4.94
CA SER A 36 -0.74 7.68 -5.45
C SER A 36 -1.64 8.90 -5.24
N MET A 37 -2.95 8.77 -5.48
CA MET A 37 -3.92 9.84 -5.26
C MET A 37 -4.07 10.22 -3.79
N GLN A 38 -4.08 9.23 -2.89
CA GLN A 38 -4.12 9.47 -1.44
C GLN A 38 -2.85 10.20 -0.98
N ARG A 39 -1.67 9.72 -1.39
CA ARG A 39 -0.37 10.28 -1.00
C ARG A 39 -0.12 11.68 -1.58
N LEU A 40 -0.72 11.99 -2.74
CA LEU A 40 -0.75 13.34 -3.32
C LEU A 40 -1.77 14.27 -2.66
N GLY A 41 -2.64 13.75 -1.79
CA GLY A 41 -3.69 14.54 -1.11
C GLY A 41 -4.83 14.96 -2.04
N VAL A 42 -5.05 14.25 -3.15
CA VAL A 42 -6.10 14.57 -4.13
C VAL A 42 -7.24 13.55 -4.16
N ALA A 43 -7.15 12.47 -3.39
CA ALA A 43 -8.14 11.39 -3.35
C ALA A 43 -9.57 11.84 -3.01
N TYR A 44 -9.72 12.91 -2.21
CA TYR A 44 -11.04 13.44 -1.82
C TYR A 44 -11.90 13.95 -3.00
N HIS A 45 -11.30 14.17 -4.18
CA HIS A 45 -12.03 14.51 -5.39
C HIS A 45 -12.66 13.30 -6.11
N PHE A 46 -12.30 12.09 -5.70
CA PHE A 46 -12.57 10.83 -6.41
C PHE A 46 -13.09 9.72 -5.47
N GLU A 47 -13.74 10.08 -4.35
CA GLU A 47 -14.14 9.11 -3.31
C GLU A 47 -15.07 8.01 -3.85
N GLU A 48 -15.99 8.35 -4.76
CA GLU A 48 -16.90 7.39 -5.37
C GLU A 48 -16.16 6.42 -6.30
N GLU A 49 -15.30 6.95 -7.18
CA GLU A 49 -14.52 6.15 -8.12
C GLU A 49 -13.52 5.24 -7.40
N ILE A 50 -12.92 5.71 -6.29
CA ILE A 50 -12.03 4.91 -5.44
C ILE A 50 -12.82 3.77 -4.78
N ARG A 51 -13.99 4.06 -4.21
CA ARG A 51 -14.84 3.04 -3.58
C ARG A 51 -15.25 1.96 -4.59
N ASP A 52 -15.66 2.36 -5.79
CA ASP A 52 -16.04 1.42 -6.84
C ASP A 52 -14.85 0.57 -7.31
N SER A 53 -13.68 1.18 -7.42
CA SER A 53 -12.43 0.49 -7.74
C SER A 53 -12.06 -0.54 -6.67
N LEU A 54 -12.14 -0.17 -5.38
CA LEU A 54 -11.85 -1.08 -4.27
C LEU A 54 -12.82 -2.27 -4.22
N ASN A 55 -14.09 -2.04 -4.54
CA ASN A 55 -15.08 -3.12 -4.64
C ASN A 55 -14.74 -4.14 -5.73
N GLN A 56 -14.15 -3.71 -6.84
CA GLN A 56 -13.76 -4.61 -7.94
C GLN A 56 -12.56 -5.50 -7.58
N VAL A 57 -11.62 -4.98 -6.80
CA VAL A 57 -10.40 -5.70 -6.42
C VAL A 57 -10.52 -6.45 -5.09
N ARG A 58 -11.67 -6.36 -4.43
CA ARG A 58 -11.91 -6.92 -3.09
C ARG A 58 -11.58 -8.41 -2.97
N ASP A 59 -12.06 -9.21 -3.91
CA ASP A 59 -11.94 -10.66 -3.89
C ASP A 59 -10.73 -11.17 -4.71
N VAL A 60 -9.88 -10.25 -5.18
CA VAL A 60 -8.68 -10.60 -5.95
C VAL A 60 -7.58 -11.03 -5.01
N VAL A 61 -7.07 -12.25 -5.19
CA VAL A 61 -5.88 -12.72 -4.49
C VAL A 61 -4.65 -12.11 -5.17
N MET A 62 -4.00 -11.17 -4.48
CA MET A 62 -2.77 -10.55 -4.96
C MET A 62 -1.61 -11.56 -4.94
N GLY A 63 -0.58 -11.34 -5.76
CA GLY A 63 0.55 -12.26 -5.87
C GLY A 63 1.62 -11.99 -4.82
N ASP A 64 2.26 -10.83 -4.92
CA ASP A 64 3.43 -10.44 -4.12
C ASP A 64 3.06 -9.75 -2.79
N LEU A 65 4.07 -9.60 -1.92
CA LEU A 65 3.91 -9.02 -0.59
C LEU A 65 3.46 -7.55 -0.66
N TYR A 66 4.06 -6.78 -1.56
CA TYR A 66 3.75 -5.37 -1.74
C TYR A 66 2.28 -5.16 -2.10
N THR A 67 1.79 -5.87 -3.11
CA THR A 67 0.40 -5.71 -3.57
C THR A 67 -0.62 -6.23 -2.56
N THR A 68 -0.32 -7.35 -1.88
CA THR A 68 -1.19 -7.88 -0.82
C THR A 68 -1.29 -6.91 0.36
N ALA A 69 -0.15 -6.38 0.82
CA ALA A 69 -0.12 -5.41 1.90
C ALA A 69 -0.82 -4.09 1.52
N LEU A 70 -0.62 -3.63 0.28
CA LEU A 70 -1.30 -2.44 -0.24
C LEU A 70 -2.82 -2.62 -0.31
N GLN A 71 -3.29 -3.76 -0.84
CA GLN A 71 -4.71 -4.10 -0.86
C GLN A 71 -5.28 -4.11 0.56
N PHE A 72 -4.63 -4.81 1.49
CA PHE A 72 -5.06 -4.86 2.88
C PHE A 72 -5.18 -3.47 3.50
N ARG A 73 -4.16 -2.64 3.32
CA ARG A 73 -4.14 -1.27 3.83
C ARG A 73 -5.29 -0.44 3.27
N LEU A 74 -5.42 -0.37 1.94
CA LEU A 74 -6.45 0.43 1.28
C LEU A 74 -7.87 -0.04 1.64
N MET A 75 -8.08 -1.35 1.75
CA MET A 75 -9.37 -1.91 2.15
C MET A 75 -9.76 -1.46 3.56
N ARG A 76 -8.84 -1.56 4.53
CA ARG A 76 -9.12 -1.14 5.91
C ARG A 76 -9.28 0.37 6.06
N GLU A 77 -8.47 1.17 5.38
CA GLU A 77 -8.58 2.63 5.39
C GLU A 77 -9.96 3.11 4.91
N HIS A 78 -10.57 2.40 3.96
CA HIS A 78 -11.91 2.70 3.43
C HIS A 78 -13.04 1.92 4.14
N GLY A 79 -12.74 1.25 5.26
CA GLY A 79 -13.74 0.55 6.06
C GLY A 79 -14.25 -0.77 5.49
N HIS A 80 -13.57 -1.34 4.49
CA HIS A 80 -13.88 -2.68 3.99
C HIS A 80 -13.32 -3.75 4.94
N PRO A 81 -14.13 -4.75 5.32
CA PRO A 81 -13.65 -5.85 6.15
C PRO A 81 -12.70 -6.75 5.34
N ILE A 82 -11.50 -6.93 5.86
CA ILE A 82 -10.49 -7.86 5.34
C ILE A 82 -9.72 -8.50 6.51
N CYS A 83 -9.54 -9.81 6.47
CA CYS A 83 -8.86 -10.59 7.50
C CYS A 83 -7.33 -10.52 7.34
N SER A 84 -6.57 -10.56 8.45
CA SER A 84 -5.10 -10.70 8.43
C SER A 84 -4.62 -11.96 7.71
N GLY A 85 -5.48 -12.99 7.58
CA GLY A 85 -5.17 -14.26 6.90
C GLY A 85 -4.76 -14.13 5.42
N VAL A 86 -4.93 -12.96 4.79
CA VAL A 86 -4.34 -12.68 3.47
C VAL A 86 -2.80 -12.77 3.47
N PHE A 87 -2.18 -12.68 4.65
CA PHE A 87 -0.73 -12.77 4.83
C PHE A 87 -0.21 -14.21 5.05
N ASP A 88 -1.09 -15.20 5.25
CA ASP A 88 -0.70 -16.59 5.59
C ASP A 88 0.26 -17.20 4.56
N LYS A 89 0.08 -16.88 3.28
CA LYS A 89 0.97 -17.34 2.19
C LYS A 89 2.41 -16.83 2.29
N PHE A 90 2.67 -15.83 3.13
CA PHE A 90 3.99 -15.26 3.40
C PHE A 90 4.60 -15.76 4.70
N GLN A 91 3.92 -16.66 5.40
CA GLN A 91 4.36 -17.23 6.66
C GLN A 91 4.85 -18.67 6.50
N ASP A 92 5.77 -19.08 7.36
CA ASP A 92 6.24 -20.45 7.49
C ASP A 92 5.28 -21.31 8.34
N GLY A 93 5.60 -22.60 8.51
CA GLY A 93 4.77 -23.51 9.31
C GLY A 93 4.68 -23.17 10.81
N ASN A 94 5.44 -22.17 11.29
CA ASN A 94 5.39 -21.66 12.66
C ASN A 94 4.60 -20.35 12.77
N GLY A 95 3.99 -19.88 11.68
CA GLY A 95 3.27 -18.60 11.63
C GLY A 95 4.18 -17.37 11.55
N ARG A 96 5.47 -17.54 11.22
CA ARG A 96 6.42 -16.42 11.09
C ARG A 96 6.62 -16.05 9.64
N PHE A 97 6.76 -14.75 9.35
CA PHE A 97 7.07 -14.30 8.00
C PHE A 97 8.38 -14.91 7.47
N MET A 98 8.34 -15.41 6.24
CA MET A 98 9.48 -16.11 5.64
C MET A 98 10.68 -15.17 5.46
N ASP A 99 11.87 -15.59 5.93
CA ASP A 99 13.11 -14.82 5.78
C ASP A 99 13.48 -14.54 4.30
N SER A 100 12.92 -15.29 3.34
CA SER A 100 13.07 -15.03 1.90
C SER A 100 12.55 -13.64 1.49
N LEU A 101 11.62 -13.05 2.25
CA LEU A 101 11.03 -11.73 2.04
C LEU A 101 11.96 -10.59 2.49
N SER A 102 13.04 -10.90 3.21
CA SER A 102 13.95 -9.92 3.82
C SER A 102 14.64 -8.95 2.87
N LYS A 103 14.61 -9.22 1.56
CA LYS A 103 15.22 -8.38 0.51
C LYS A 103 14.19 -7.55 -0.26
N ASP A 104 12.90 -7.82 -0.11
CA ASP A 104 11.83 -7.06 -0.77
C ASP A 104 11.55 -5.78 0.02
N VAL A 105 12.37 -4.74 -0.20
CA VAL A 105 12.27 -3.47 0.53
C VAL A 105 10.88 -2.85 0.37
N THR A 106 10.32 -2.93 -0.83
CA THR A 106 9.01 -2.34 -1.17
C THR A 106 7.88 -3.13 -0.49
N GLY A 107 7.93 -4.46 -0.52
CA GLY A 107 7.00 -5.32 0.22
C GLY A 107 7.09 -5.13 1.73
N LEU A 108 8.29 -5.04 2.29
CA LEU A 108 8.50 -4.81 3.73
C LEU A 108 7.95 -3.46 4.19
N LEU A 109 8.13 -2.39 3.39
CA LEU A 109 7.59 -1.08 3.70
C LEU A 109 6.07 -1.08 3.66
N SER A 110 5.46 -1.68 2.64
CA SER A 110 4.01 -1.79 2.57
C SER A 110 3.43 -2.69 3.67
N LEU A 111 4.11 -3.78 4.03
CA LEU A 111 3.72 -4.63 5.16
C LEU A 111 3.79 -3.86 6.48
N TYR A 112 4.83 -3.02 6.67
CA TYR A 112 4.93 -2.15 7.83
C TYR A 112 3.75 -1.16 7.90
N GLU A 113 3.43 -0.48 6.79
CA GLU A 113 2.28 0.44 6.75
C GLU A 113 0.97 -0.29 7.07
N ALA A 114 0.74 -1.45 6.43
CA ALA A 114 -0.44 -2.29 6.66
C ALA A 114 -0.59 -2.75 8.12
N SER A 115 0.51 -3.11 8.78
CA SER A 115 0.50 -3.60 10.17
C SER A 115 -0.07 -2.59 11.18
N HIS A 116 -0.04 -1.28 10.87
CA HIS A 116 -0.59 -0.24 11.75
C HIS A 116 -2.12 -0.21 11.77
N LEU A 117 -2.77 -0.92 10.86
CA LEU A 117 -4.22 -1.04 10.79
C LEU A 117 -4.75 -2.29 11.52
N GLY A 118 -3.89 -2.97 12.29
CA GLY A 118 -4.26 -4.13 13.08
C GLY A 118 -5.13 -3.80 14.29
N MET A 119 -5.98 -4.75 14.65
CA MET A 119 -6.82 -4.72 15.86
C MET A 119 -6.16 -5.53 16.97
N ASN A 120 -6.60 -5.32 18.22
CA ASN A 120 -6.01 -5.97 19.42
C ASN A 120 -6.01 -7.50 19.41
N SER A 121 -6.76 -8.16 18.51
CA SER A 121 -6.85 -9.62 18.39
C SER A 121 -6.01 -10.19 17.24
N GLU A 122 -5.24 -9.37 16.53
CA GLU A 122 -4.53 -9.76 15.31
C GLU A 122 -3.02 -9.82 15.54
N ASP A 123 -2.59 -10.84 16.28
CA ASP A 123 -1.18 -11.07 16.61
C ASP A 123 -0.30 -11.18 15.36
N ASP A 124 -0.85 -11.66 14.23
CA ASP A 124 -0.15 -11.74 12.94
C ASP A 124 0.33 -10.36 12.45
N LEU A 125 -0.41 -9.29 12.74
CA LEU A 125 -0.06 -7.93 12.31
C LEU A 125 1.00 -7.33 13.22
N GLU A 126 1.02 -7.69 14.50
CA GLU A 126 2.12 -7.32 15.39
C GLU A 126 3.41 -8.04 14.99
N GLU A 127 3.34 -9.33 14.62
CA GLU A 127 4.47 -10.05 14.03
C GLU A 127 4.92 -9.41 12.70
N ALA A 128 3.98 -9.04 11.82
CA ALA A 128 4.27 -8.35 10.57
C ALA A 128 5.05 -7.04 10.80
N LYS A 129 4.63 -6.25 11.79
CA LYS A 129 5.29 -5.02 12.20
C LYS A 129 6.72 -5.29 12.67
N ASN A 130 6.90 -6.24 13.57
CA ASN A 130 8.20 -6.60 14.13
C ASN A 130 9.16 -7.13 13.05
N PHE A 131 8.66 -7.99 12.16
CA PHE A 131 9.40 -8.50 11.02
C PHE A 131 9.85 -7.36 10.09
N SER A 132 8.92 -6.49 9.67
CA SER A 132 9.27 -5.37 8.79
C SER A 132 10.28 -4.42 9.41
N ILE A 133 10.11 -4.03 10.68
CA ILE A 133 11.06 -3.15 11.39
C ILE A 133 12.45 -3.77 11.41
N LYS A 134 12.56 -5.04 11.81
CA LYS A 134 13.84 -5.76 11.90
C LYS A 134 14.58 -5.74 10.56
N HIS A 135 13.90 -6.07 9.47
CA HIS A 135 14.53 -6.18 8.15
C HIS A 135 14.81 -4.81 7.51
N LEU A 136 13.89 -3.85 7.62
CA LEU A 136 14.12 -2.47 7.14
C LEU A 136 15.30 -1.81 7.87
N MET A 137 15.41 -1.97 9.19
CA MET A 137 16.54 -1.44 9.96
C MET A 137 17.86 -2.14 9.60
N SER A 138 17.83 -3.45 9.35
CA SER A 138 19.01 -4.18 8.88
C SER A 138 19.50 -3.64 7.53
N LEU A 139 18.58 -3.39 6.60
CA LEU A 139 18.88 -2.83 5.29
C LEU A 139 19.42 -1.40 5.39
N ALA A 140 18.78 -0.54 6.19
CA ALA A 140 19.24 0.83 6.43
C ALA A 140 20.64 0.87 7.08
N GLY A 141 20.90 -0.04 8.03
CA GLY A 141 22.21 -0.17 8.67
C GLY A 141 23.31 -0.65 7.71
N LYS A 142 22.99 -1.54 6.77
CA LYS A 142 23.91 -1.91 5.67
C LYS A 142 24.16 -0.72 4.76
N TRP A 143 23.09 -0.05 4.32
CA TRP A 143 23.15 1.13 3.46
C TRP A 143 24.01 2.25 4.07
N TRP A 144 23.89 2.50 5.38
CA TRP A 144 24.71 3.47 6.11
C TRP A 144 26.20 3.10 6.11
N LYS A 145 26.52 1.82 6.31
CA LYS A 145 27.91 1.32 6.28
C LYS A 145 28.50 1.36 4.88
N ASP A 146 27.72 0.98 3.87
CA ASP A 146 28.13 0.94 2.47
C ASP A 146 28.30 2.36 1.89
N SER A 147 27.56 3.34 2.43
CA SER A 147 27.65 4.75 2.03
C SER A 147 28.82 5.52 2.65
N GLY A 148 29.67 4.87 3.47
CA GLY A 148 30.89 5.48 4.01
C GLY A 148 30.69 6.56 5.08
N PHE A 149 29.46 6.78 5.57
CA PHE A 149 29.19 7.73 6.64
C PHE A 149 29.68 7.17 7.99
N LYS A 150 30.81 7.69 8.49
CA LYS A 150 31.26 7.41 9.85
C LYS A 150 30.28 8.07 10.83
N LYS A 151 29.85 7.33 11.86
CA LYS A 151 29.20 7.92 13.04
C LYS A 151 30.17 8.96 13.63
N THR A 152 29.80 10.23 13.58
CA THR A 152 30.45 11.32 14.33
C THR A 152 30.10 11.21 15.80
#